data_AF-A0AAW5WTH6-F1
#
_entry.id   AF-A0AAW5WTH6-F1
#
_cell.length_a   1.000
_cell.length_b   1.000
_cell.length_c   1.000
_cell.angle_alpha   90.00
_cell.angle_beta   90.00
_cell.angle_gamma   90.00
#
_symmetry.space_group_name_H-M   'P 1'
#
loop_
_entity.id
_entity.type
_entity.pdbx_description
1 polymer ?
#
loop_
_entity_poly.entity_id
_entity_poly.type
_entity_poly.pdbx_seq_one_letter_code
_entity_poly.pdbx_strand_id
1 'polypeptide(L)'
;MNDKRLYGYLVVTNVCRKQIYEYKRLFAKSINLNQVDKKRWKLSFRKYNQQLYRLSFYFDNSLEGYWYVLPAKHPKLNINILANINEESEKLLKEEWFYGVKDRDGLSSLLGQVDNSFFGVTPYPTILYKATYFWYTISTKQMFNNGNKRTALLTALLYLKVNGYSFDILDEVALYNVSIKIANRKMSFKQLYQYILGHCYIDFNFSRNILSDKNS
;
A
#
# COMPACT_ATOMS: atom_id res chain seq x y z
N MET A 1 2.39 -28.24 4.22
CA MET A 1 2.92 -26.88 4.01
C MET A 1 4.42 -26.97 4.30
N ASN A 2 5.33 -26.59 3.40
CA ASN A 2 6.77 -26.70 3.68
C ASN A 2 7.15 -25.83 4.89
N ASP A 3 7.84 -26.40 5.88
CA ASP A 3 8.22 -25.77 7.16
C ASP A 3 8.89 -24.39 7.04
N LYS A 4 9.57 -24.13 5.92
CA LYS A 4 10.33 -22.89 5.66
C LYS A 4 9.50 -21.59 5.60
N ARG A 5 8.16 -21.64 5.66
CA ARG A 5 7.29 -20.44 5.62
C ARG A 5 6.55 -20.13 6.93
N LEU A 6 6.71 -20.94 7.97
CA LEU A 6 5.94 -20.82 9.21
C LEU A 6 6.53 -19.83 10.22
N TYR A 7 7.82 -19.50 10.08
CA TYR A 7 8.53 -18.60 10.99
C TYR A 7 9.29 -17.51 10.24
N GLY A 8 9.33 -16.30 10.80
CA GLY A 8 10.08 -15.21 10.22
C GLY A 8 9.86 -13.85 10.89
N TYR A 9 10.39 -12.82 10.25
CA TYR A 9 10.26 -11.43 10.68
C TYR A 9 9.63 -10.58 9.57
N LEU A 10 8.73 -9.69 9.97
CA LEU A 10 8.09 -8.70 9.10
C LEU A 10 8.27 -7.31 9.67
N VAL A 11 8.13 -6.33 8.80
CA VAL A 11 8.00 -4.92 9.16
C VAL A 11 6.61 -4.43 8.76
N VAL A 12 5.99 -3.63 9.62
CA VAL A 12 4.73 -2.95 9.31
C VAL A 12 4.86 -1.45 9.58
N THR A 13 4.45 -0.62 8.64
CA THR A 13 4.60 0.85 8.71
C THR A 13 3.38 1.58 9.27
N ASN A 14 2.29 0.85 9.54
CA ASN A 14 1.07 1.39 10.13
C ASN A 14 0.45 0.33 11.04
N VAL A 15 0.03 0.72 12.25
CA VAL A 15 -0.57 -0.20 13.21
C VAL A 15 -1.88 0.38 13.73
N CYS A 16 -2.97 -0.08 13.14
CA CYS A 16 -4.33 0.17 13.63
C CYS A 16 -5.20 -1.07 13.38
N ARG A 17 -6.37 -1.17 14.01
CA ARG A 17 -7.25 -2.35 13.89
C ARG A 17 -7.60 -2.69 12.43
N LYS A 18 -7.92 -1.67 11.61
CA LYS A 18 -8.26 -1.86 10.18
C LYS A 18 -7.04 -2.27 9.37
N GLN A 19 -5.87 -1.68 9.64
CA GLN A 19 -4.62 -2.04 8.99
C GLN A 19 -4.21 -3.48 9.31
N ILE A 20 -4.33 -3.92 10.55
CA ILE A 20 -4.02 -5.29 10.96
C ILE A 20 -4.89 -6.29 10.18
N TYR A 21 -6.17 -5.99 10.00
CA TYR A 21 -7.06 -6.85 9.22
C TYR A 21 -6.63 -6.95 7.75
N GLU A 22 -6.32 -5.82 7.12
CA GLU A 22 -5.82 -5.76 5.75
C GLU A 22 -4.48 -6.49 5.60
N TYR A 23 -3.55 -6.26 6.52
CA TYR A 23 -2.22 -6.88 6.53
C TYR A 23 -2.30 -8.40 6.62
N LYS A 24 -3.16 -8.95 7.49
CA LYS A 24 -3.36 -10.40 7.58
C LYS A 24 -3.88 -11.01 6.28
N ARG A 25 -4.79 -10.32 5.59
CA ARG A 25 -5.34 -10.79 4.30
C ARG A 25 -4.26 -10.81 3.23
N LEU A 26 -3.48 -9.73 3.13
CA LEU A 26 -2.38 -9.62 2.18
C LEU A 26 -1.28 -10.64 2.49
N PHE A 27 -0.93 -10.84 3.75
CA PHE A 27 0.03 -11.85 4.16
C PHE A 27 -0.41 -13.25 3.73
N ALA A 28 -1.66 -13.65 4.05
CA ALA A 28 -2.19 -14.96 3.68
C ALA A 28 -2.09 -15.19 2.17
N LYS A 29 -2.47 -14.17 1.38
CA LYS A 29 -2.35 -14.18 -0.07
C LYS A 29 -0.89 -14.35 -0.52
N SER A 30 0.04 -13.59 0.05
CA SER A 30 1.47 -13.62 -0.31
C SER A 30 2.17 -14.95 -0.07
N ILE A 31 1.70 -15.76 0.87
CA ILE A 31 2.27 -17.09 1.11
C ILE A 31 1.49 -18.23 0.42
N ASN A 32 0.49 -17.89 -0.42
CA ASN A 32 -0.45 -18.83 -1.02
C ASN A 32 -1.20 -19.68 0.01
N LEU A 33 -1.57 -19.08 1.14
CA LEU A 33 -2.44 -19.72 2.12
C LEU A 33 -3.89 -19.61 1.64
N ASN A 34 -4.23 -20.46 0.68
CA ASN A 34 -5.46 -20.42 -0.11
C ASN A 34 -6.75 -20.56 0.72
N GLN A 35 -6.65 -21.03 1.97
CA GLN A 35 -7.79 -21.20 2.87
C GLN A 35 -7.41 -20.69 4.27
N VAL A 36 -7.65 -19.41 4.54
CA VAL A 36 -7.72 -18.88 5.91
C VAL A 36 -9.20 -18.75 6.25
N ASP A 37 -9.70 -19.66 7.08
CA ASP A 37 -11.08 -19.68 7.52
C ASP A 37 -11.16 -19.83 9.05
N LYS A 38 -12.27 -19.37 9.65
CA LYS A 38 -12.40 -19.36 11.11
C LYS A 38 -12.47 -20.76 11.74
N LYS A 39 -12.69 -21.82 10.95
CA LYS A 39 -12.88 -23.19 11.45
C LYS A 39 -11.55 -23.94 11.57
N ARG A 40 -10.69 -23.84 10.56
CA ARG A 40 -9.43 -24.59 10.50
C ARG A 40 -8.21 -23.68 10.62
N TRP A 41 -7.98 -22.85 9.59
CA TRP A 41 -6.80 -21.97 9.52
C TRP A 41 -7.07 -20.56 10.01
N LYS A 42 -6.50 -20.20 11.16
CA LYS A 42 -6.73 -18.88 11.77
C LYS A 42 -5.44 -18.07 11.88
N LEU A 43 -5.49 -16.83 11.40
CA LEU A 43 -4.44 -15.83 11.62
C LEU A 43 -4.78 -14.86 12.75
N SER A 44 -3.92 -14.82 13.75
CA SER A 44 -3.98 -13.87 14.87
C SER A 44 -2.82 -12.88 14.77
N PHE A 45 -3.09 -11.59 14.86
CA PHE A 45 -2.06 -10.55 14.92
C PHE A 45 -2.26 -9.79 16.23
N ARG A 46 -1.34 -9.97 17.19
CA ARG A 46 -1.46 -9.41 18.55
C ARG A 46 -0.15 -8.81 19.01
N LYS A 47 -0.22 -7.84 19.92
CA LYS A 47 0.96 -7.32 20.61
C LYS A 47 1.60 -8.47 21.40
N TYR A 48 2.91 -8.64 21.27
CA TYR A 48 3.66 -9.70 21.96
C TYR A 48 4.42 -9.14 23.15
N ASN A 49 5.09 -7.99 22.96
CA ASN A 49 5.72 -7.23 24.03
C ASN A 49 5.63 -5.73 23.73
N GLN A 50 6.38 -4.89 24.45
CA GLN A 50 6.36 -3.44 24.25
C GLN A 50 6.80 -3.00 22.84
N GLN A 51 7.66 -3.78 22.18
CA GLN A 51 8.35 -3.40 20.95
C GLN A 51 7.79 -4.10 19.69
N LEU A 52 7.22 -5.30 19.82
CA LEU A 52 6.83 -6.11 18.66
C LEU A 52 5.47 -6.78 18.78
N TYR A 53 4.89 -7.07 17.62
CA TYR A 53 3.68 -7.86 17.44
C TYR A 53 4.03 -9.27 16.96
N ARG A 54 3.07 -10.18 17.08
CA ARG A 54 3.17 -11.54 16.58
C ARG A 54 1.99 -11.86 15.67
N LEU A 55 2.29 -12.29 14.45
CA LEU A 55 1.35 -12.88 13.50
C LEU A 55 1.43 -14.40 13.63
N SER A 56 0.48 -15.01 14.33
CA SER A 56 0.43 -16.44 14.62
C SER A 56 -0.53 -17.19 13.70
N PHE A 57 -0.13 -18.40 13.33
CA PHE A 57 -0.85 -19.34 12.47
C PHE A 57 -1.39 -20.46 13.33
N TYR A 58 -2.69 -20.68 13.25
CA TYR A 58 -3.32 -21.80 13.94
C TYR A 58 -3.99 -22.72 12.93
N PHE A 59 -3.83 -24.03 13.09
CA PHE A 59 -4.56 -25.07 12.37
C PHE A 59 -5.32 -25.93 13.38
N ASP A 60 -6.64 -26.02 13.25
CA ASP A 60 -7.49 -26.76 14.18
C ASP A 60 -7.19 -26.41 15.66
N ASN A 61 -6.93 -25.10 15.91
CA ASN A 61 -6.51 -24.48 17.18
C ASN A 61 -5.09 -24.79 17.70
N SER A 62 -4.33 -25.66 17.04
CA SER A 62 -2.90 -25.85 17.30
C SER A 62 -2.08 -24.70 16.71
N LEU A 63 -1.06 -24.22 17.42
CA LEU A 63 -0.14 -23.19 16.92
C LEU A 63 0.88 -23.84 15.98
N GLU A 64 0.77 -23.55 14.69
CA GLU A 64 1.65 -24.14 13.66
C GLU A 64 2.88 -23.28 13.37
N GLY A 65 2.81 -21.99 13.68
CA GLY A 65 3.93 -21.08 13.44
C GLY A 65 3.62 -19.65 13.84
N TYR A 66 4.61 -18.77 13.67
CA TYR A 66 4.43 -17.34 13.86
C TYR A 66 5.52 -16.50 13.19
N TRP A 67 5.15 -15.29 12.82
CA TRP A 67 6.09 -14.25 12.42
C TRP A 67 6.10 -13.13 13.45
N TYR A 68 7.29 -12.67 13.82
CA TYR A 68 7.43 -11.43 14.57
C TYR A 68 7.26 -10.24 13.64
N VAL A 69 6.49 -9.24 14.08
CA VAL A 69 6.17 -8.07 13.26
C VAL A 69 6.63 -6.82 14.00
N LEU A 70 7.61 -6.14 13.41
CA LEU A 70 8.21 -4.94 13.95
C LEU A 70 7.50 -3.71 13.37
N PRO A 71 6.97 -2.82 14.21
CA PRO A 71 6.52 -1.52 13.76
C PRO A 71 7.72 -0.70 13.26
N ALA A 72 7.58 -0.09 12.09
CA ALA A 72 8.51 0.90 11.56
C ALA A 72 7.79 2.24 11.36
N LYS A 73 8.59 3.31 11.26
CA LYS A 73 8.08 4.65 11.00
C LYS A 73 7.34 4.66 9.66
N HIS A 74 6.15 5.27 9.66
CA HIS A 74 5.38 5.48 8.44
C HIS A 74 6.12 6.45 7.50
N PRO A 75 6.48 6.06 6.28
CA PRO A 75 7.08 6.96 5.31
C PRO A 75 6.05 8.00 4.86
N LYS A 76 6.45 9.26 4.83
CA LYS A 76 5.62 10.38 4.38
C LYS A 76 6.05 10.82 2.99
N LEU A 77 5.08 11.07 2.12
CA LEU A 77 5.32 11.74 0.84
C LEU A 77 5.24 13.25 1.03
N ASN A 78 5.88 14.00 0.14
CA ASN A 78 5.81 15.46 0.12
C ASN A 78 5.64 15.96 -1.32
N ILE A 79 5.35 17.26 -1.48
CA ILE A 79 5.08 17.85 -2.80
C ILE A 79 6.27 17.67 -3.75
N ASN A 80 7.51 17.77 -3.26
CA ASN A 80 8.70 17.63 -4.11
C ASN A 80 8.81 16.20 -4.68
N ILE A 81 8.49 15.18 -3.88
CA ILE A 81 8.41 13.79 -4.36
C ILE A 81 7.32 13.66 -5.44
N LEU A 82 6.14 14.25 -5.22
CA LEU A 82 5.04 14.18 -6.20
C LEU A 82 5.37 14.94 -7.50
N ALA A 83 6.05 16.08 -7.41
CA ALA A 83 6.53 16.84 -8.56
C ALA A 83 7.57 16.05 -9.35
N ASN A 84 8.55 15.43 -8.66
CA ASN A 84 9.53 14.57 -9.30
C ASN A 84 8.87 13.37 -10.00
N ILE A 85 7.87 12.73 -9.38
CA ILE A 85 7.10 11.67 -10.04
C ILE A 85 6.38 12.20 -11.29
N ASN A 86 5.87 13.43 -11.28
CA ASN A 86 5.25 14.05 -12.46
C ASN A 86 6.26 14.23 -13.60
N GLU A 87 7.44 14.75 -13.29
CA GLU A 87 8.55 14.91 -14.24
C GLU A 87 9.06 13.56 -14.76
N GLU A 88 9.27 12.56 -13.91
CA GLU A 88 9.69 11.23 -14.37
C GLU A 88 8.60 10.53 -15.20
N SER A 89 7.33 10.81 -14.93
CA SER A 89 6.22 10.27 -15.73
C SER A 89 6.18 10.80 -17.16
N GLU A 90 6.79 11.95 -17.43
CA GLU A 90 6.99 12.53 -18.75
C GLU A 90 7.98 11.71 -19.58
N LYS A 91 9.12 11.32 -18.99
CA LYS A 91 10.18 10.58 -19.70
C LYS A 91 9.71 9.24 -20.28
N LEU A 92 8.64 8.67 -19.72
CA LEU A 92 8.00 7.45 -20.19
C LEU A 92 7.20 7.64 -21.49
N LEU A 93 6.77 8.85 -21.84
CA LEU A 93 6.09 9.19 -23.08
C LEU A 93 6.48 10.61 -23.52
N LYS A 94 7.41 10.71 -24.49
CA LYS A 94 7.82 11.97 -25.13
C LYS A 94 6.63 12.63 -25.84
N GLU A 95 5.86 13.43 -25.12
CA GLU A 95 4.97 14.41 -25.73
C GLU A 95 5.37 15.78 -25.18
N GLU A 96 5.62 16.73 -26.09
CA GLU A 96 5.99 18.11 -25.77
C GLU A 96 4.81 18.85 -25.12
N TRP A 97 4.68 18.74 -23.80
CA TRP A 97 3.67 19.48 -23.04
C TRP A 97 4.22 19.96 -21.71
N PHE A 98 3.70 21.07 -21.22
CA PHE A 98 4.06 21.68 -19.94
C PHE A 98 3.73 20.76 -18.75
N TYR A 99 4.74 20.16 -18.11
CA TYR A 99 4.61 19.42 -16.84
C TYR A 99 4.83 20.34 -15.63
N GLY A 100 4.50 19.84 -14.45
CA GLY A 100 4.63 20.58 -13.19
C GLY A 100 3.32 20.72 -12.41
N VAL A 101 3.47 21.15 -11.17
CA VAL A 101 2.36 21.34 -10.23
C VAL A 101 1.46 22.49 -10.69
N LYS A 102 0.17 22.21 -10.83
CA LYS A 102 -0.88 23.19 -11.13
C LYS A 102 -1.59 23.67 -9.85
N ASP A 103 -1.88 22.75 -8.93
CA ASP A 103 -2.64 23.02 -7.70
C ASP A 103 -1.85 22.56 -6.46
N ARG A 104 -1.01 23.46 -5.94
CA ARG A 104 -0.20 23.20 -4.75
C ARG A 104 -1.05 23.02 -3.49
N ASP A 105 -2.12 23.79 -3.35
CA ASP A 105 -2.99 23.73 -2.17
C ASP A 105 -3.80 22.42 -2.16
N GLY A 106 -4.26 21.98 -3.32
CA GLY A 106 -4.87 20.67 -3.52
C GLY A 106 -3.93 19.52 -3.13
N LEU A 107 -2.65 19.59 -3.53
CA LEU A 107 -1.65 18.59 -3.13
C LEU A 107 -1.34 18.63 -1.62
N SER A 108 -1.24 19.82 -1.03
CA SER A 108 -1.08 19.98 0.42
C SER A 108 -2.25 19.35 1.18
N SER A 109 -3.49 19.61 0.72
CA SER A 109 -4.71 19.03 1.29
C SER A 109 -4.76 17.51 1.14
N LEU A 110 -4.37 16.99 -0.03
CA LEU A 110 -4.27 15.56 -0.30
C LEU A 110 -3.33 14.87 0.69
N LEU A 111 -2.11 15.40 0.85
CA LEU A 111 -1.11 14.88 1.78
C LEU A 111 -1.59 14.96 3.23
N GLY A 112 -2.20 16.09 3.61
CA GLY A 112 -2.78 16.27 4.94
C GLY A 112 -3.87 15.24 5.26
N GLN A 113 -4.72 14.89 4.28
CA GLN A 113 -5.77 13.88 4.46
C GLN A 113 -5.25 12.45 4.58
N VAL A 114 -4.10 12.16 3.96
CA VAL A 114 -3.44 10.84 4.04
C VAL A 114 -2.75 10.65 5.38
N ASP A 115 -2.08 11.68 5.88
CA ASP A 115 -1.23 11.57 7.07
C ASP A 115 -1.96 11.85 8.38
N ASN A 116 -3.03 12.64 8.36
CA ASN A 116 -3.67 13.12 9.57
C ASN A 116 -5.00 12.42 9.87
N SER A 117 -5.31 12.36 11.17
CA SER A 117 -6.64 12.05 11.66
C SER A 117 -7.34 13.36 12.01
N PHE A 118 -8.60 13.49 11.62
CA PHE A 118 -9.43 14.65 11.96
C PHE A 118 -10.51 14.21 12.93
N PHE A 119 -10.62 14.89 14.07
CA PHE A 119 -11.60 14.56 15.11
C PHE A 119 -11.56 13.08 15.56
N GLY A 120 -10.35 12.52 15.67
CA GLY A 120 -10.14 11.11 16.04
C GLY A 120 -10.47 10.10 14.94
N VAL A 121 -10.88 10.56 13.75
CA VAL A 121 -11.18 9.72 12.59
C VAL A 121 -10.04 9.80 11.59
N THR A 122 -9.41 8.66 11.30
CA THR A 122 -8.50 8.53 10.15
C THR A 122 -9.33 8.15 8.92
N PRO A 123 -9.52 9.03 7.92
CA PRO A 123 -10.39 8.75 6.76
C PRO A 123 -9.87 7.57 5.93
N TYR A 124 -8.54 7.45 5.84
CA TYR A 124 -7.83 6.41 5.10
C TYR A 124 -6.97 5.60 6.08
N PRO A 125 -7.59 4.67 6.84
CA PRO A 125 -6.95 4.04 8.00
C PRO A 125 -5.91 2.97 7.62
N THR A 126 -5.85 2.55 6.37
CA THR A 126 -4.92 1.51 5.89
C THR A 126 -4.05 2.01 4.74
N ILE A 127 -2.92 1.35 4.51
CA ILE A 127 -1.99 1.68 3.44
C ILE A 127 -2.68 1.56 2.07
N LEU A 128 -3.46 0.50 1.82
CA LEU A 128 -4.16 0.38 0.53
C LEU A 128 -5.25 1.44 0.37
N TYR A 129 -5.95 1.83 1.45
CA TYR A 129 -6.90 2.96 1.40
C TYR A 129 -6.21 4.27 1.04
N LYS A 130 -5.04 4.54 1.63
CA LYS A 130 -4.23 5.73 1.35
C LYS A 130 -3.69 5.71 -0.10
N ALA A 131 -3.19 4.57 -0.57
CA ALA A 131 -2.78 4.40 -1.98
C ALA A 131 -3.97 4.60 -2.94
N THR A 132 -5.14 4.06 -2.62
CA THR A 132 -6.39 4.26 -3.38
C THR A 132 -6.72 5.75 -3.45
N TYR A 133 -6.57 6.48 -2.34
CA TYR A 133 -6.85 7.91 -2.28
C TYR A 133 -5.89 8.75 -3.13
N PHE A 134 -4.59 8.43 -3.12
CA PHE A 134 -3.63 9.06 -4.03
C PHE A 134 -4.03 8.84 -5.50
N TRP A 135 -4.25 7.58 -5.90
CA TRP A 135 -4.58 7.27 -7.28
C TRP A 135 -5.89 7.91 -7.72
N TYR A 136 -6.94 7.80 -6.90
CA TYR A 136 -8.26 8.32 -7.22
C TYR A 136 -8.28 9.85 -7.30
N THR A 137 -7.70 10.53 -6.30
CA THR A 137 -7.83 11.98 -6.15
C THR A 137 -6.96 12.74 -7.14
N ILE A 138 -5.71 12.31 -7.35
CA ILE A 138 -4.83 12.95 -8.35
C ILE A 138 -5.41 12.76 -9.77
N SER A 139 -5.97 11.57 -10.06
CA SER A 139 -6.58 11.30 -11.37
C SER A 139 -7.81 12.15 -11.66
N THR A 140 -8.58 12.52 -10.63
CA THR A 140 -9.88 13.21 -10.78
C THR A 140 -9.81 14.72 -10.57
N LYS A 141 -8.88 15.22 -9.75
CA LYS A 141 -8.74 16.65 -9.44
C LYS A 141 -7.75 17.40 -10.34
N GLN A 142 -7.00 16.70 -11.20
CA GLN A 142 -6.08 17.28 -12.17
C GLN A 142 -5.11 18.33 -11.56
N MET A 143 -4.40 17.92 -10.50
CA MET A 143 -3.52 18.81 -9.71
C MET A 143 -2.18 19.17 -10.41
N PHE A 144 -1.91 18.57 -11.57
CA PHE A 144 -0.75 18.85 -12.42
C PHE A 144 -1.21 19.39 -13.78
N ASN A 145 -0.33 20.11 -14.47
CA ASN A 145 -0.63 20.67 -15.80
C ASN A 145 -0.84 19.56 -16.84
N ASN A 146 -0.02 18.52 -16.81
CA ASN A 146 -0.20 17.29 -17.58
C ASN A 146 0.25 16.07 -16.76
N GLY A 147 0.06 14.86 -17.29
CA GLY A 147 0.54 13.63 -16.67
C GLY A 147 -0.30 13.13 -15.49
N ASN A 148 -1.38 13.81 -15.09
CA ASN A 148 -2.18 13.50 -13.90
C ASN A 148 -2.48 12.00 -13.70
N LYS A 149 -2.94 11.29 -14.74
CA LYS A 149 -3.24 9.84 -14.68
C LYS A 149 -2.01 8.99 -14.35
N ARG A 150 -0.88 9.29 -14.99
CA ARG A 150 0.41 8.60 -14.78
C ARG A 150 0.99 8.94 -13.42
N THR A 151 1.00 10.22 -13.04
CA THR A 151 1.45 10.67 -11.72
C THR A 151 0.62 10.05 -10.60
N ALA A 152 -0.70 9.92 -10.78
CA ALA A 152 -1.57 9.27 -9.82
C ALA A 152 -1.24 7.78 -9.62
N LEU A 153 -1.08 7.04 -10.73
CA LEU A 153 -0.67 5.63 -10.71
C LEU A 153 0.68 5.45 -10.02
N LEU A 154 1.71 6.19 -10.47
CA LEU A 154 3.06 6.09 -9.94
C LEU A 154 3.15 6.50 -8.47
N THR A 155 2.38 7.52 -8.05
CA THR A 155 2.29 7.91 -6.63
C THR A 155 1.73 6.76 -5.80
N ALA A 156 0.66 6.10 -6.24
CA ALA A 156 0.07 4.98 -5.51
C ALA A 156 1.00 3.76 -5.46
N LEU A 157 1.65 3.42 -6.57
CA LEU A 157 2.63 2.32 -6.63
C LEU A 157 3.85 2.60 -5.74
N LEU A 158 4.41 3.81 -5.79
CA LEU A 158 5.48 4.21 -4.89
C LEU A 158 5.04 4.12 -3.44
N TYR A 159 3.85 4.64 -3.12
CA TYR A 159 3.33 4.63 -1.76
C TYR A 159 3.17 3.20 -1.21
N LEU A 160 2.69 2.26 -2.03
CA LEU A 160 2.66 0.84 -1.67
C LEU A 160 4.07 0.29 -1.43
N LYS A 161 5.00 0.55 -2.36
CA LYS A 161 6.39 0.07 -2.31
C LYS A 161 7.10 0.52 -1.04
N VAL A 162 7.07 1.82 -0.71
CA VAL A 162 7.75 2.35 0.49
C VAL A 162 7.11 1.87 1.80
N ASN A 163 5.88 1.35 1.74
CA ASN A 163 5.19 0.77 2.89
C ASN A 163 5.31 -0.77 2.96
N GLY A 164 6.18 -1.39 2.14
CA GLY A 164 6.45 -2.83 2.19
C GLY A 164 5.43 -3.69 1.46
N TYR A 165 4.82 -3.15 0.41
CA TYR A 165 3.90 -3.88 -0.44
C TYR A 165 4.41 -3.96 -1.87
N SER A 166 4.26 -5.14 -2.46
CA SER A 166 4.43 -5.37 -3.90
C SER A 166 3.07 -5.27 -4.60
N PHE A 167 3.10 -4.92 -5.88
CA PHE A 167 1.93 -4.81 -6.73
C PHE A 167 2.18 -5.56 -8.04
N ASP A 168 1.23 -6.37 -8.48
CA ASP A 168 1.31 -7.13 -9.72
C ASP A 168 1.19 -6.19 -10.93
N ILE A 169 2.34 -5.82 -11.51
CA ILE A 169 2.41 -5.07 -12.78
C ILE A 169 2.51 -6.10 -13.91
N LEU A 170 1.42 -6.83 -14.15
CA LEU A 170 1.39 -7.86 -15.19
C LEU A 170 1.11 -7.28 -16.59
N ASP A 171 0.45 -6.11 -16.65
CA ASP A 171 0.07 -5.43 -17.89
C ASP A 171 -0.01 -3.91 -17.67
N GLU A 172 0.95 -3.16 -18.23
CA GLU A 172 0.99 -1.70 -18.15
C GLU A 172 -0.23 -1.04 -18.84
N VAL A 173 -0.73 -1.65 -19.92
CA VAL A 173 -1.91 -1.17 -20.64
C VAL A 173 -3.15 -1.32 -19.76
N ALA A 174 -3.27 -2.41 -18.99
CA ALA A 174 -4.34 -2.57 -18.02
C ALA A 174 -4.32 -1.49 -16.92
N LEU A 175 -3.15 -1.17 -16.38
CA LEU A 175 -3.00 -0.11 -15.36
C LEU A 175 -3.34 1.27 -15.90
N TYR A 176 -2.93 1.55 -17.13
CA TYR A 176 -3.30 2.79 -17.81
C TYR A 176 -4.81 2.87 -18.05
N ASN A 177 -5.44 1.77 -18.47
CA ASN A 177 -6.89 1.69 -18.65
C ASN A 177 -7.66 1.88 -17.34
N VAL A 178 -7.16 1.36 -16.22
CA VAL A 178 -7.72 1.65 -14.88
C VAL A 178 -7.66 3.16 -14.60
N SER A 179 -6.52 3.80 -14.87
CA SER A 179 -6.35 5.25 -14.68
C SER A 179 -7.31 6.08 -15.55
N ILE A 180 -7.57 5.66 -16.79
CA ILE A 180 -8.59 6.27 -17.65
C ILE A 180 -10.00 6.10 -17.06
N LYS A 181 -10.36 4.89 -16.60
CA LYS A 181 -11.68 4.61 -16.00
C LYS A 181 -11.92 5.48 -14.77
N ILE A 182 -10.91 5.67 -13.92
CA ILE A 182 -10.99 6.55 -12.74
C ILE A 182 -11.24 8.00 -13.17
N ALA A 183 -10.42 8.54 -14.09
CA ALA A 183 -10.52 9.92 -14.56
C ALA A 183 -11.90 10.21 -15.18
N ASN A 184 -12.45 9.24 -15.90
CA ASN A 184 -13.79 9.32 -16.50
C ASN A 184 -14.93 8.95 -15.53
N ARG A 185 -14.64 8.77 -14.24
CA ARG A 185 -15.60 8.37 -13.19
C ARG A 185 -16.34 7.04 -13.46
N LYS A 186 -15.81 6.20 -14.34
CA LYS A 186 -16.32 4.85 -14.65
C LYS A 186 -15.82 3.78 -13.67
N MET A 187 -14.87 4.11 -12.81
CA MET A 187 -14.44 3.28 -11.68
C MET A 187 -14.51 4.10 -10.39
N SER A 188 -15.31 3.62 -9.44
CA SER A 188 -15.45 4.23 -8.11
C SER A 188 -14.23 3.96 -7.23
N PHE A 189 -14.08 4.76 -6.17
CA PHE A 189 -13.06 4.54 -5.13
C PHE A 189 -13.10 3.12 -4.57
N LYS A 190 -14.30 2.59 -4.28
CA LYS A 190 -14.48 1.23 -3.75
C LYS A 190 -13.99 0.18 -4.74
N GLN A 191 -14.31 0.32 -6.03
CA GLN A 191 -13.83 -0.60 -7.06
C GLN A 191 -12.31 -0.53 -7.20
N LEU A 192 -11.72 0.67 -7.15
CA LEU A 192 -10.27 0.84 -7.19
C LEU A 192 -9.59 0.20 -5.98
N TYR A 193 -10.14 0.35 -4.78
CA TYR A 193 -9.63 -0.32 -3.59
C TYR A 193 -9.64 -1.85 -3.74
N GLN A 194 -10.73 -2.43 -4.27
CA GLN A 194 -10.81 -3.88 -4.51
C GLN A 194 -9.80 -4.32 -5.57
N TYR A 195 -9.61 -3.52 -6.63
CA TYR A 195 -8.58 -3.77 -7.63
C TYR A 195 -7.19 -3.80 -6.98
N ILE A 196 -6.84 -2.76 -6.20
CA ILE A 196 -5.54 -2.70 -5.53
C ILE A 196 -5.34 -3.90 -4.59
N LEU A 197 -6.33 -4.22 -3.77
CA LEU A 197 -6.30 -5.37 -2.87
C LEU A 197 -6.12 -6.71 -3.63
N GLY A 198 -6.75 -6.85 -4.78
CA GLY A 198 -6.64 -8.01 -5.67
C GLY A 198 -5.27 -8.17 -6.31
N HIS A 199 -4.50 -7.10 -6.45
CA HIS A 199 -3.18 -7.08 -7.11
C HIS A 199 -2.01 -6.80 -6.16
N CYS A 200 -2.27 -6.63 -4.86
CA CYS A 200 -1.23 -6.29 -3.87
C CYS A 200 -0.84 -7.48 -2.99
N TYR A 201 0.41 -7.47 -2.51
CA TYR A 201 1.05 -8.52 -1.69
C TYR A 201 2.01 -7.88 -0.69
N ILE A 202 2.29 -8.57 0.43
CA ILE A 202 3.42 -8.25 1.31
C ILE A 202 4.73 -8.46 0.55
N ASP A 203 5.59 -7.45 0.57
CA ASP A 203 6.96 -7.54 0.11
C ASP A 203 7.86 -8.06 1.23
N PHE A 204 8.24 -9.33 1.17
CA PHE A 204 9.16 -9.90 2.16
C PHE A 204 10.58 -9.32 2.04
N ASN A 205 11.00 -8.84 0.87
CA ASN A 205 12.30 -8.19 0.70
C ASN A 205 12.39 -6.88 1.47
N PHE A 206 11.30 -6.11 1.48
CA PHE A 206 11.24 -4.88 2.28
C PHE A 206 11.59 -5.14 3.74
N SER A 207 11.01 -6.19 4.33
CA SER A 207 11.30 -6.58 5.71
C SER A 207 12.75 -7.05 5.87
N ARG A 208 13.26 -7.85 4.92
CA ARG A 208 14.66 -8.31 4.94
C ARG A 208 15.65 -7.14 4.93
N ASN A 209 15.46 -6.18 4.03
CA ASN A 209 16.37 -5.04 3.87
C ASN A 209 16.39 -4.15 5.11
N ILE A 210 15.22 -3.81 5.68
CA ILE A 210 15.17 -3.00 6.90
C ILE A 210 15.82 -3.70 8.10
N LEU A 211 15.73 -5.03 8.17
CA LEU A 211 16.30 -5.80 9.26
C LEU A 211 17.80 -6.05 9.08
N SER A 212 18.30 -6.14 7.84
CA SER A 212 19.74 -6.19 7.59
C SER A 212 20.42 -4.88 7.95
N ASP A 213 19.82 -3.73 7.59
CA ASP A 213 20.37 -2.39 7.84
C ASP A 213 20.47 -2.05 9.33
N LYS A 214 19.69 -2.72 10.19
CA LYS A 214 19.77 -2.57 11.66
C LYS A 214 20.87 -3.40 12.32
N ASN A 215 21.43 -4.38 11.61
CA ASN A 215 22.48 -5.27 12.13
C ASN A 215 23.89 -4.89 11.62
N SER A 216 23.97 -3.90 10.73
CA SER A 216 25.17 -3.21 10.25
C SER A 216 25.37 -1.90 11.00
#